data_AF-A0A7W0GMG3-F1
#
_entry.id   AF-A0A7W0GMG3-F1
#
_cell.length_a   1.000
_cell.length_b   1.000
_cell.length_c   1.000
_cell.angle_alpha   90.00
_cell.angle_beta   90.00
_cell.angle_gamma   90.00
#
_symmetry.space_group_name_H-M   'P 1'
#
loop_
_entity.id
_entity.type
_entity.pdbx_description
1 polymer ?
#
loop_
_entity_poly.entity_id
_entity_poly.type
_entity_poly.pdbx_seq_one_letter_code
_entity_poly.pdbx_strand_id
1 'polypeptide(L)'
;MSFEHRPSPARVTEAAAAKLPRWMFFGLLAAYILPGLFARDPWSLEDASAFGVMWTMAHGGIAEWWLPSVVGEPLPEEGPLPFWIGALMIKLFGGIFGDIVAARLVTVLWFFIATT
;
A
#
# COMPACT_ATOMS: atom_id res chain seq x y z
N MET A 1 -30.15 17.51 37.73
CA MET A 1 -30.01 18.51 36.65
C MET A 1 -28.77 18.14 35.85
N SER A 2 -28.95 17.62 34.64
CA SER A 2 -27.84 17.23 33.75
C SER A 2 -27.31 18.48 33.05
N PHE A 3 -26.07 18.87 33.33
CA PHE A 3 -25.40 19.96 32.60
C PHE A 3 -24.97 19.44 31.23
N GLU A 4 -25.72 19.81 30.19
CA GLU A 4 -25.38 19.51 28.81
C GLU A 4 -24.14 20.35 28.44
N HIS A 5 -22.96 19.72 28.40
CA HIS A 5 -21.70 20.38 28.07
C HIS A 5 -21.67 20.69 26.57
N ARG A 6 -22.15 21.88 26.19
CA ARG A 6 -22.08 22.36 24.80
C ARG A 6 -20.68 22.94 24.56
N PRO A 7 -19.83 22.31 23.72
CA PRO A 7 -18.51 22.85 23.44
C PRO A 7 -18.65 24.22 22.78
N SER A 8 -18.02 25.25 23.37
CA SER A 8 -17.98 26.59 22.78
C SER A 8 -17.19 26.56 21.47
N PRO A 9 -17.66 27.21 20.38
CA PRO A 9 -16.93 27.22 19.12
C PRO A 9 -15.53 27.81 19.31
N ALA A 10 -14.51 27.12 18.80
CA ALA A 10 -13.14 27.60 18.86
C ALA A 10 -13.03 28.91 18.06
N ARG A 11 -12.57 29.98 18.72
CA ARG A 11 -12.29 31.26 18.07
C ARG A 11 -10.91 31.19 17.43
N VAL A 12 -10.87 31.04 16.12
CA VAL A 12 -9.64 30.92 15.32
C VAL A 12 -9.55 32.13 14.39
N THR A 13 -8.35 32.70 14.25
CA THR A 13 -8.09 33.80 13.31
C THR A 13 -8.27 33.32 11.86
N GLU A 14 -8.74 34.18 10.96
CA GLU A 14 -8.95 33.85 9.53
C GLU A 14 -7.71 33.18 8.89
N ALA A 15 -6.50 33.66 9.21
CA ALA A 15 -5.25 33.08 8.73
C ALA A 15 -5.00 31.63 9.22
N ALA A 16 -5.48 31.27 10.40
CA ALA A 16 -5.37 29.92 10.95
C ALA A 16 -6.53 29.00 10.53
N ALA A 17 -7.63 29.58 10.04
CA ALA A 17 -8.71 28.85 9.35
C ALA A 17 -8.43 28.67 7.85
N ALA A 18 -7.32 29.22 7.33
CA ALA A 18 -6.94 29.08 5.93
C ALA A 18 -6.77 27.61 5.56
N LYS A 19 -7.27 27.24 4.38
CA LYS A 19 -7.21 25.86 3.89
C LYS A 19 -5.74 25.45 3.69
N LEU A 20 -5.36 24.30 4.26
CA LEU A 20 -4.04 23.72 4.03
C LEU A 20 -3.82 23.57 2.51
N PRO A 21 -2.70 24.08 1.95
CA PRO A 21 -2.45 23.91 0.53
C PRO A 21 -2.28 22.43 0.19
N ARG A 22 -2.92 21.97 -0.91
CA ARG A 22 -2.99 20.55 -1.27
C ARG A 22 -1.61 19.90 -1.40
N TRP A 23 -0.62 20.63 -1.91
CA TRP A 23 0.75 20.12 -2.06
C TRP A 23 1.40 19.76 -0.71
N MET A 24 1.08 20.47 0.36
CA MET A 24 1.62 20.17 1.70
C MET A 24 1.03 18.88 2.25
N PHE A 25 -0.24 18.60 1.96
CA PHE A 25 -0.87 17.31 2.28
C PHE A 25 -0.23 16.15 1.50
N PHE A 26 -0.01 16.33 0.20
CA PHE A 26 0.72 15.34 -0.60
C PHE A 26 2.15 15.11 -0.09
N GLY A 27 2.85 16.18 0.30
CA GLY A 27 4.19 16.09 0.89
C GLY A 27 4.21 15.29 2.18
N LEU A 28 3.23 15.51 3.07
CA LEU A 28 3.09 14.75 4.31
C LEU A 28 2.82 13.27 4.04
N LEU A 29 1.94 12.96 3.10
CA LEU A 29 1.62 11.57 2.72
C LEU A 29 2.81 10.87 2.06
N ALA A 30 3.54 11.56 1.18
CA ALA A 30 4.76 11.03 0.57
C ALA A 30 5.84 10.76 1.64
N ALA A 31 6.02 11.69 2.59
CA ALA A 31 6.96 11.51 3.70
C ALA A 31 6.58 10.34 4.61
N TYR A 32 5.29 9.99 4.69
CA TYR A 32 4.82 8.82 5.44
C TYR A 32 5.05 7.51 4.66
N ILE A 33 4.78 7.49 3.36
CA ILE A 33 4.80 6.27 2.53
C ILE A 33 6.23 5.87 2.13
N LEU A 34 7.06 6.82 1.69
CA LEU A 34 8.37 6.53 1.10
C LEU A 34 9.31 5.75 2.03
N PRO A 35 9.47 6.09 3.33
CA PRO A 35 10.33 5.32 4.23
C PRO A 35 9.83 3.89 4.45
N GLY A 36 8.52 3.66 4.35
CA GLY A 36 7.93 2.33 4.49
C GLY A 36 8.14 1.42 3.28
N LEU A 37 8.44 1.98 2.09
CA LEU A 37 8.67 1.21 0.88
C LEU A 37 10.07 0.58 0.85
N PHE A 38 11.09 1.37 1.19
CA PHE A 38 12.49 1.01 0.99
C PHE A 38 13.15 0.49 2.27
N ALA A 39 14.27 -0.22 2.11
CA ALA A 39 15.18 -0.62 3.20
C ALA A 39 14.53 -1.41 4.35
N ARG A 40 13.43 -2.14 4.08
CA ARG A 40 12.77 -2.97 5.07
C ARG A 40 12.30 -4.28 4.49
N ASP A 41 12.68 -5.38 5.11
CA ASP A 41 12.17 -6.69 4.74
C ASP A 41 10.72 -6.89 5.22
N PRO A 42 9.97 -7.84 4.64
CA PRO A 42 8.69 -8.26 5.18
C PRO A 42 8.87 -8.74 6.62
N TRP A 43 8.08 -8.17 7.53
CA TRP A 43 8.19 -8.41 8.98
C TRP A 43 6.98 -9.16 9.56
N SER A 44 5.81 -9.00 8.91
CA SER A 44 4.59 -9.69 9.29
C SER A 44 4.50 -10.95 8.46
N LEU A 45 3.98 -12.03 9.06
CA LEU A 45 3.72 -13.27 8.34
C LEU A 45 2.83 -13.02 7.11
N GLU A 46 1.84 -12.14 7.25
CA GLU A 46 0.92 -11.75 6.18
C GLU A 46 1.62 -10.96 5.05
N ASP A 47 2.57 -10.09 5.40
CA ASP A 47 3.36 -9.32 4.41
C ASP A 47 4.30 -10.27 3.63
N ALA A 48 4.89 -11.24 4.33
CA ALA A 48 5.75 -12.26 3.73
C ALA A 48 4.97 -13.24 2.85
N SER A 49 3.79 -13.70 3.28
CA SER A 49 2.94 -14.60 2.49
C SER A 49 2.42 -13.89 1.24
N ALA A 50 1.91 -12.67 1.38
CA ALA A 50 1.44 -11.87 0.26
C ALA A 50 2.56 -11.62 -0.75
N PHE A 51 3.76 -11.25 -0.29
CA PHE A 51 4.93 -11.11 -1.15
C PHE A 51 5.27 -12.44 -1.87
N GLY A 52 5.25 -13.55 -1.14
CA GLY A 52 5.50 -14.88 -1.69
C GLY A 52 4.55 -15.22 -2.83
N VAL A 53 3.25 -14.96 -2.67
CA VAL A 53 2.23 -15.16 -3.72
C VAL A 53 2.53 -14.28 -4.93
N MET A 54 2.78 -12.99 -4.72
CA MET A 54 3.10 -12.06 -5.82
C MET A 54 4.37 -12.46 -6.57
N TRP A 55 5.38 -12.92 -5.85
CA TRP A 55 6.65 -13.36 -6.41
C TRP A 55 6.48 -14.63 -7.25
N THR A 56 5.75 -15.62 -6.72
CA THR A 56 5.44 -16.86 -7.44
C THR A 56 4.57 -16.60 -8.67
N MET A 57 3.62 -15.67 -8.60
CA MET A 57 2.86 -15.23 -9.78
C MET A 57 3.74 -14.53 -10.82
N ALA A 58 4.65 -13.66 -10.39
CA ALA A 58 5.49 -12.88 -11.30
C ALA A 58 6.52 -13.75 -12.04
N HIS A 59 7.08 -14.76 -11.36
CA HIS A 59 8.12 -15.65 -11.88
C HIS A 59 7.59 -16.98 -12.43
N GLY A 60 6.35 -17.36 -12.07
CA GLY A 60 5.69 -18.57 -12.53
C GLY A 60 5.08 -18.48 -13.92
N GLY A 61 4.32 -19.51 -14.28
CA GLY A 61 3.55 -19.59 -15.52
C GLY A 61 2.17 -18.96 -15.40
N ILE A 62 1.31 -19.23 -16.38
CA ILE A 62 -0.08 -18.72 -16.40
C ILE A 62 -0.95 -19.35 -15.31
N ALA A 63 -0.64 -20.57 -14.86
CA ALA A 63 -1.43 -21.27 -13.86
C ALA A 63 -1.37 -20.57 -12.49
N GLU A 64 -0.20 -20.07 -12.13
CA GLU A 64 0.09 -19.37 -10.88
C GLU A 64 -0.70 -18.05 -10.77
N TRP A 65 -1.08 -17.45 -11.89
CA TRP A 65 -1.94 -16.26 -11.91
C TRP A 65 -3.38 -16.56 -11.52
N TRP A 66 -3.82 -17.81 -11.66
CA TRP A 66 -5.16 -18.26 -11.28
C TRP A 66 -5.18 -18.95 -9.92
N LEU A 67 -4.08 -19.61 -9.55
CA LEU A 67 -3.92 -20.39 -8.34
C LEU A 67 -2.80 -19.77 -7.47
N PRO A 68 -3.15 -18.93 -6.49
CA PRO A 68 -2.21 -18.39 -5.53
C PRO A 68 -1.41 -19.50 -4.86
N SER A 69 -0.10 -19.37 -4.87
CA SER A 69 0.81 -20.31 -4.22
C SER A 69 2.04 -19.58 -3.72
N VAL A 70 2.66 -20.13 -2.68
CA VAL A 70 3.93 -19.65 -2.13
C VAL A 70 4.94 -20.79 -2.25
N VAL A 71 5.95 -20.63 -3.09
CA VAL A 71 7.03 -21.63 -3.26
C VAL A 71 6.48 -23.04 -3.58
N GLY A 72 5.39 -23.10 -4.37
CA GLY A 72 4.76 -24.37 -4.79
C GLY A 72 3.70 -24.90 -3.84
N GLU A 73 3.50 -24.32 -2.66
CA GLU A 73 2.37 -24.63 -1.78
C GLU A 73 1.16 -23.77 -2.15
N PRO A 74 0.02 -24.36 -2.57
CA PRO A 74 -1.18 -23.60 -2.92
C PRO A 74 -1.85 -23.02 -1.68
N LEU A 75 -2.32 -21.76 -1.78
CA LEU A 75 -3.11 -21.08 -0.76
C LEU A 75 -4.57 -20.94 -1.25
N PRO A 76 -5.42 -21.96 -1.04
CA PRO A 76 -6.79 -21.96 -1.56
C PRO A 76 -7.73 -21.00 -0.83
N GLU A 77 -7.39 -20.57 0.40
CA GLU A 77 -8.14 -19.54 1.13
C GLU A 77 -8.04 -18.14 0.51
N GLU A 78 -7.01 -17.87 -0.28
CA GLU A 78 -6.77 -16.56 -0.88
C GLU A 78 -7.17 -16.54 -2.37
N GLY A 79 -7.85 -15.47 -2.79
CA GLY A 79 -8.14 -15.24 -4.20
C GLY A 79 -6.96 -14.58 -4.93
N PRO A 80 -6.86 -14.69 -6.27
CA PRO A 80 -5.70 -14.15 -7.01
C PRO A 80 -5.76 -12.64 -7.26
N LEU A 81 -6.96 -12.04 -7.24
CA LEU A 81 -7.18 -10.63 -7.59
C LEU A 81 -6.32 -9.63 -6.80
N PRO A 82 -6.16 -9.75 -5.46
CA PRO A 82 -5.35 -8.80 -4.68
C PRO A 82 -3.87 -8.80 -5.10
N PHE A 83 -3.37 -9.92 -5.61
CA PHE A 83 -1.95 -10.14 -5.90
C PHE A 83 -1.57 -9.78 -7.33
N TRP A 84 -2.51 -9.73 -8.27
CA TRP A 84 -2.24 -9.45 -9.68
C TRP A 84 -1.49 -8.15 -9.90
N ILE A 85 -1.91 -7.07 -9.24
CA ILE A 85 -1.28 -5.76 -9.45
C ILE A 85 0.14 -5.78 -8.87
N GLY A 86 0.35 -6.41 -7.71
CA GLY A 86 1.67 -6.56 -7.12
C GLY A 86 2.61 -7.42 -7.98
N ALA A 87 2.13 -8.56 -8.48
CA ALA A 87 2.86 -9.42 -9.42
C ALA A 87 3.22 -8.68 -10.72
N LEU A 88 2.32 -7.84 -11.23
CA LEU A 88 2.58 -6.98 -12.38
C LEU A 88 3.67 -5.95 -12.08
N MET A 89 3.64 -5.31 -10.89
CA MET A 89 4.69 -4.38 -10.49
C MET A 89 6.05 -5.07 -10.39
N ILE A 90 6.11 -6.31 -9.86
CA ILE A 90 7.33 -7.12 -9.85
C ILE A 90 7.84 -7.35 -11.28
N LYS A 91 6.97 -7.73 -12.23
CA LYS A 91 7.37 -7.94 -13.62
C LYS A 91 7.92 -6.68 -14.30
N LEU A 92 7.34 -5.52 -14.00
CA LEU A 92 7.72 -4.26 -14.65
C LEU A 92 8.95 -3.60 -14.01
N PHE A 93 9.09 -3.71 -12.69
CA PHE A 93 10.03 -2.91 -11.90
C PHE A 93 11.02 -3.75 -11.08
N GLY A 94 10.84 -5.07 -10.98
CA GLY A 94 11.69 -5.97 -10.20
C GLY A 94 13.16 -5.93 -10.62
N GLY A 95 13.44 -5.81 -11.92
CA GLY A 95 14.81 -5.69 -12.42
C GLY A 95 15.54 -4.39 -12.03
N ILE A 96 14.81 -3.34 -11.63
CA ILE A 96 15.38 -2.02 -11.30
C ILE A 96 15.50 -1.86 -9.78
N PHE A 97 14.44 -2.22 -9.04
CA PHE A 97 14.33 -1.95 -7.60
C PHE A 97 14.44 -3.19 -6.71
N GLY A 98 14.47 -4.39 -7.32
CA GLY A 98 14.30 -5.66 -6.61
C GLY A 98 12.83 -6.00 -6.36
N ASP A 99 12.54 -7.29 -6.23
CA ASP A 99 11.16 -7.80 -6.18
C ASP A 99 10.37 -7.26 -4.99
N ILE A 100 10.98 -7.15 -3.81
CA ILE A 100 10.31 -6.67 -2.59
C ILE A 100 9.82 -5.22 -2.78
N VAL A 101 10.70 -4.34 -3.26
CA VAL A 101 10.35 -2.94 -3.49
C VAL A 101 9.33 -2.82 -4.61
N ALA A 102 9.51 -3.60 -5.69
CA ALA A 102 8.59 -3.62 -6.81
C ALA A 102 7.18 -4.05 -6.39
N ALA A 103 7.03 -5.09 -5.56
CA ALA A 103 5.74 -5.52 -5.02
C ALA A 103 5.04 -4.38 -4.25
N ARG A 104 5.80 -3.61 -3.47
CA ARG A 104 5.29 -2.48 -2.67
C ARG A 104 4.91 -1.25 -3.48
N LEU A 105 5.32 -1.15 -4.75
CA LEU A 105 4.83 -0.08 -5.64
C LEU A 105 3.32 -0.14 -5.82
N VAL A 106 2.68 -1.29 -5.56
CA VAL A 106 1.22 -1.41 -5.51
C VAL A 106 0.60 -0.41 -4.52
N THR A 107 1.24 -0.16 -3.38
CA THR A 107 0.76 0.79 -2.36
C THR A 107 0.81 2.22 -2.89
N VAL A 108 1.86 2.56 -3.61
CA VAL A 108 2.01 3.87 -4.25
C VAL A 108 0.97 4.06 -5.34
N LEU A 109 0.73 3.03 -6.16
CA LEU A 109 -0.30 3.06 -7.20
C LEU A 109 -1.68 3.29 -6.61
N TRP A 110 -2.07 2.54 -5.58
CA TRP A 110 -3.36 2.71 -4.91
C TRP A 110 -3.48 4.06 -4.22
N PHE A 111 -2.40 4.55 -3.63
CA PHE A 111 -2.35 5.89 -3.05
C PHE A 111 -2.65 6.97 -4.10
N PHE A 112 -2.03 6.89 -5.28
CA PHE A 112 -2.30 7.82 -6.36
C PHE A 112 -3.75 7.74 -6.82
N ILE A 113 -4.28 6.54 -7.09
CA ILE A 113 -5.67 6.33 -7.51
C ILE A 113 -6.66 6.89 -6.49
N ALA A 114 -6.40 6.71 -5.20
CA ALA A 114 -7.29 7.18 -4.13
C ALA A 114 -7.27 8.71 -3.94
N THR A 115 -6.21 9.39 -4.39
CA THR A 115 -6.02 10.84 -4.14
C THR A 115 -6.26 11.71 -5.37
N THR A 116 -6.36 11.12 -6.56
CA THR A 116 -6.83 11.78 -7.80
C THR A 116 -8.34 11.94 -7.82
#